data_AF-A0A957TWH5-F1
#
_entry.id   AF-A0A957TWH5-F1
#
_cell.length_a   1.000
_cell.length_b   1.000
_cell.length_c   1.000
_cell.angle_alpha   90.00
_cell.angle_beta   90.00
_cell.angle_gamma   90.00
#
_symmetry.space_group_name_H-M   'P 1'
#
loop_
_entity.id
_entity.type
_entity.pdbx_description
1 polymer ?
#
loop_
_entity_poly.entity_id
_entity_poly.type
_entity_poly.pdbx_seq_one_letter_code
_entity_poly.pdbx_strand_id
1 'polypeptide(L)'
;NDFQQVGWPTLIALALLAGVGIVVDLFLASAISRRAGVSWRAIGGAILGGLLGGIFLTWIPILGPLAGALIGAVVGMWLIEYRIRGDSEAATNAVWSYLSGVAFSSLVNFLLALLMLALFFWQAYWS
;
A
#
# COMPACT_ATOMS: atom_id res chain seq x y z
N ASN A 1 4.36 36.49 13.74
CA ASN A 1 5.15 35.25 13.90
C ASN A 1 4.39 34.26 14.77
N ASP A 2 3.15 33.91 14.38
CA ASP A 2 2.32 32.93 15.12
C ASP A 2 2.42 31.56 14.47
N PHE A 3 3.56 30.89 14.68
CA PHE A 3 3.62 29.45 14.49
C PHE A 3 3.28 28.80 15.83
N GLN A 4 2.11 28.16 15.93
CA GLN A 4 1.82 27.21 17.00
C GLN A 4 2.90 26.11 16.92
N GLN A 5 3.87 26.17 17.83
CA GLN A 5 4.97 25.21 17.84
C GLN A 5 4.43 23.87 18.31
N VAL A 6 4.31 22.92 17.38
CA VAL A 6 4.08 21.52 17.71
C VAL A 6 5.22 21.07 18.60
N GLY A 7 4.91 20.81 19.87
CA GLY A 7 5.92 20.41 20.85
C GLY A 7 6.63 19.12 20.45
N TRP A 8 7.92 19.04 20.75
CA TRP A 8 8.75 17.84 20.59
C TRP A 8 8.09 16.52 21.06
N PRO A 9 7.33 16.49 22.18
CA PRO A 9 6.65 15.26 22.61
C PRO A 9 5.70 14.67 21.56
N THR A 10 5.00 15.52 20.81
CA THR A 10 4.04 15.06 19.78
C THR A 10 4.75 14.59 18.54
N LEU A 11 5.83 15.26 18.15
CA LEU A 11 6.66 14.79 17.04
C LEU A 11 7.21 13.39 17.33
N ILE A 12 7.63 13.12 18.57
CA ILE A 12 8.07 11.79 19.00
C ILE A 12 6.91 10.79 18.97
N ALA A 13 5.73 11.15 19.49
CA ALA A 13 4.56 10.28 19.47
C ALA A 13 4.11 9.93 18.04
N LEU A 14 4.08 10.91 17.14
CA LEU A 14 3.80 10.72 15.72
C LEU A 14 4.88 9.87 15.05
N ALA A 15 6.16 10.10 15.35
CA ALA A 15 7.25 9.28 14.82
C ALA A 15 7.14 7.82 15.26
N LEU A 16 6.76 7.56 16.51
CA LEU A 16 6.53 6.20 17.01
C LEU A 16 5.35 5.53 16.28
N LEU A 17 4.23 6.25 16.11
CA LEU A 17 3.08 5.74 15.37
C LEU A 17 3.39 5.47 13.90
N ALA A 18 4.18 6.34 13.26
CA ALA A 18 4.69 6.12 11.91
C ALA A 18 5.56 4.86 11.87
N GLY A 19 6.42 4.67 12.88
CA GLY A 19 7.22 3.47 13.06
C GLY A 19 6.37 2.21 13.17
N VAL A 20 5.27 2.26 13.93
CA VAL A 20 4.31 1.14 14.01
C VAL A 20 3.70 0.84 12.65
N GLY A 21 3.32 1.86 11.86
CA GLY A 21 2.85 1.67 10.49
C GLY A 21 3.87 0.95 9.60
N ILE A 22 5.13 1.38 9.65
CA ILE A 22 6.23 0.72 8.92
C ILE A 22 6.37 -0.75 9.33
N VAL A 23 6.29 -1.04 10.63
CA VAL A 23 6.36 -2.43 11.14
C VAL A 23 5.18 -3.25 10.63
N VAL A 24 3.96 -2.70 10.69
CA VAL A 24 2.76 -3.35 10.17
C VAL A 24 2.93 -3.69 8.69
N ASP A 25 3.43 -2.75 7.89
CA ASP A 25 3.63 -2.96 6.45
C ASP A 25 4.68 -4.05 6.17
N LEU A 26 5.78 -4.07 6.92
CA LEU A 26 6.80 -5.12 6.81
C LEU A 26 6.24 -6.50 7.20
N PHE A 27 5.46 -6.57 8.28
CA PHE A 27 4.83 -7.81 8.71
C PHE A 27 3.78 -8.30 7.71
N LEU A 28 2.95 -7.40 7.18
CA LEU A 28 1.95 -7.78 6.20
C LEU A 28 2.59 -8.15 4.86
N ALA A 29 3.58 -7.41 4.38
CA ALA A 29 4.31 -7.76 3.16
C ALA A 29 4.97 -9.15 3.27
N SER A 30 5.55 -9.47 4.43
CA SER A 30 6.14 -10.79 4.69
C SER A 30 5.11 -11.91 4.91
N ALA A 31 3.97 -11.61 5.54
CA ALA A 31 2.88 -12.56 5.71
C ALA A 31 2.18 -12.87 4.37
N ILE A 32 1.96 -11.84 3.54
CA ILE A 32 1.37 -11.97 2.20
C ILE A 32 2.31 -12.73 1.28
N SER A 33 3.61 -12.42 1.27
CA SER A 33 4.58 -13.14 0.44
C SER A 33 4.64 -14.63 0.81
N ARG A 34 4.57 -14.95 2.11
CA ARG A 34 4.52 -16.33 2.60
C ARG A 34 3.20 -17.05 2.28
N ARG A 35 2.05 -16.40 2.49
CA ARG A 35 0.73 -17.02 2.27
C ARG A 35 0.36 -17.16 0.80
N ALA A 36 0.70 -16.17 -0.02
CA ALA A 36 0.33 -16.16 -1.42
C ALA A 36 1.30 -16.99 -2.28
N GLY A 37 2.48 -17.37 -1.77
CA GLY A 37 3.52 -18.06 -2.53
C GLY A 37 3.94 -17.30 -3.79
N VAL A 38 3.65 -16.00 -3.83
CA VAL A 38 3.83 -15.14 -5.00
C VAL A 38 5.31 -15.04 -5.29
N SER A 39 5.67 -15.29 -6.54
CA SER A 39 7.07 -15.16 -6.95
C SER A 39 7.53 -13.71 -6.78
N TRP A 40 8.76 -13.49 -6.30
CA TRP A 40 9.37 -12.16 -6.29
C TRP A 40 9.34 -11.50 -7.68
N ARG A 41 9.39 -12.32 -8.73
CA ARG A 41 9.23 -11.89 -10.12
C ARG A 41 7.84 -11.31 -10.39
N ALA A 42 6.78 -11.90 -9.84
CA ALA A 42 5.41 -11.44 -10.04
C ALA A 42 5.14 -10.09 -9.36
N ILE A 43 5.77 -9.84 -8.20
CA ILE A 43 5.76 -8.51 -7.57
C ILE A 43 6.45 -7.49 -8.50
N GLY A 44 7.60 -7.85 -9.08
CA GLY A 44 8.26 -7.02 -10.09
C GLY A 44 7.37 -6.74 -11.31
N GLY A 45 6.62 -7.74 -11.76
CA GLY A 45 5.61 -7.59 -12.82
C GLY A 45 4.48 -6.65 -12.45
N ALA A 46 4.02 -6.71 -11.19
CA ALA A 46 3.01 -5.81 -10.68
C ALA A 46 3.49 -4.36 -10.67
N ILE A 47 4.73 -4.12 -10.21
CA ILE A 47 5.31 -2.78 -10.17
C ILE A 47 5.47 -2.23 -11.59
N LEU A 48 6.09 -2.99 -12.49
CA LEU A 48 6.30 -2.55 -13.87
C LEU A 48 4.97 -2.39 -14.62
N GLY A 49 4.06 -3.35 -14.46
CA GLY A 49 2.73 -3.30 -15.04
C GLY A 49 1.94 -2.10 -14.54
N GLY A 50 2.00 -1.80 -13.24
CA GLY A 50 1.32 -0.65 -12.65
C GLY A 50 1.92 0.68 -13.10
N LEU A 51 3.25 0.79 -13.18
CA LEU A 51 3.89 2.00 -13.70
C LEU A 51 3.49 2.25 -15.16
N LEU A 52 3.60 1.22 -16.01
CA LEU A 52 3.22 1.33 -17.41
C LEU A 52 1.73 1.65 -17.56
N GLY A 53 0.86 0.93 -16.85
CA GLY A 53 -0.58 1.14 -16.90
C GLY A 53 -0.98 2.55 -16.44
N GLY A 54 -0.35 3.07 -15.39
CA GLY A 54 -0.58 4.43 -14.91
C GLY A 54 -0.17 5.49 -15.93
N ILE A 55 0.98 5.31 -16.59
CA ILE A 55 1.44 6.20 -17.67
C ILE A 55 0.48 6.14 -18.86
N PHE A 56 0.06 4.95 -19.28
CA PHE A 56 -0.82 4.77 -20.45
C PHE A 56 -2.21 5.39 -20.27
N LEU A 57 -2.80 5.30 -19.07
CA LEU A 57 -4.12 5.90 -18.81
C LEU A 57 -4.06 7.34 -18.29
N THR A 58 -2.90 8.01 -18.33
CA THR A 58 -2.75 9.40 -17.85
C THR A 58 -3.66 10.41 -18.57
N TRP A 59 -4.21 10.05 -19.73
CA TRP A 59 -5.13 10.90 -20.50
C TRP A 59 -6.40 11.30 -19.71
N ILE A 60 -6.85 10.50 -18.74
CA ILE A 60 -7.95 10.87 -17.83
C ILE A 60 -7.34 11.42 -16.53
N PRO A 61 -7.52 12.71 -16.19
CA PRO A 61 -6.92 13.29 -14.98
C PRO A 61 -7.34 12.54 -13.72
N ILE A 62 -6.37 12.22 -12.86
CA ILE A 62 -6.52 11.59 -11.53
C ILE A 62 -7.01 10.14 -11.56
N LEU A 63 -8.16 9.86 -12.19
CA LEU A 63 -8.74 8.52 -12.27
C LEU A 63 -7.98 7.60 -13.23
N GLY A 64 -7.47 8.16 -14.33
CA GLY A 64 -6.73 7.41 -15.33
C GLY A 64 -5.45 6.78 -14.78
N PRO A 65 -4.52 7.55 -14.18
CA PRO A 65 -3.31 6.99 -13.59
C PRO A 65 -3.58 5.95 -12.50
N LEU A 66 -4.58 6.17 -11.65
CA LEU A 66 -4.94 5.24 -10.57
C LEU A 66 -5.52 3.93 -11.12
N ALA A 67 -6.52 4.02 -12.00
CA ALA A 67 -7.12 2.85 -12.63
C ALA A 67 -6.09 2.10 -13.49
N GLY A 68 -5.29 2.83 -14.26
CA GLY A 68 -4.21 2.29 -15.07
C GLY A 68 -3.16 1.58 -14.22
N ALA A 69 -2.75 2.17 -13.11
CA ALA A 69 -1.78 1.55 -12.22
C ALA A 69 -2.33 0.29 -11.55
N LEU A 70 -3.58 0.30 -11.12
CA LEU A 70 -4.23 -0.88 -10.54
C LEU A 70 -4.38 -2.01 -11.56
N ILE A 71 -4.97 -1.70 -12.73
CA ILE A 71 -5.18 -2.69 -13.80
C ILE A 71 -3.83 -3.22 -14.29
N GLY A 72 -2.88 -2.32 -14.54
CA GLY A 72 -1.54 -2.67 -14.96
C GLY A 72 -0.81 -3.56 -13.95
N ALA A 73 -0.93 -3.25 -12.65
CA ALA A 73 -0.31 -4.06 -11.61
C ALA A 73 -0.95 -5.45 -11.48
N VAL A 74 -2.28 -5.52 -11.54
CA VAL A 74 -3.01 -6.79 -11.52
C VAL A 74 -2.65 -7.65 -12.73
N VAL A 75 -2.69 -7.08 -13.93
CA VAL A 75 -2.36 -7.78 -15.18
C VAL A 75 -0.89 -8.19 -15.22
N GLY A 76 0.02 -7.30 -14.81
CA GLY A 76 1.46 -7.57 -14.77
C GLY A 76 1.82 -8.68 -13.78
N MET A 77 1.20 -8.67 -12.59
CA MET A 77 1.35 -9.74 -11.60
C MET A 77 0.81 -11.07 -12.14
N TRP A 78 -0.41 -11.05 -12.67
CA TRP A 78 -1.08 -12.24 -13.19
C TRP A 78 -0.30 -12.87 -14.35
N LEU A 79 0.18 -12.07 -15.31
CA LEU A 79 0.97 -12.54 -16.45
C LEU A 79 2.26 -13.24 -16.00
N ILE A 80 2.97 -12.67 -15.03
CA ILE A 80 4.21 -13.28 -14.54
C ILE A 80 3.92 -14.55 -13.75
N GLU A 81 2.92 -14.52 -12.86
CA GLU A 81 2.57 -15.70 -12.06
C GLU A 81 2.04 -16.84 -12.95
N TYR A 82 1.23 -16.52 -13.97
CA TYR A 82 0.79 -17.47 -14.99
C TYR A 82 1.96 -18.07 -15.76
N ARG A 83 2.97 -17.27 -16.15
CA ARG A 83 4.17 -17.80 -16.81
C ARG A 83 5.02 -18.70 -15.92
N ILE A 84 5.01 -18.47 -14.60
CA ILE A 84 5.82 -19.25 -13.66
C ILE A 84 5.13 -20.57 -13.31
N ARG A 85 3.82 -20.53 -13.07
CA ARG A 85 3.06 -21.71 -12.61
C ARG A 85 2.34 -22.47 -13.72
N GLY A 86 2.11 -21.84 -14.87
CA GLY A 86 1.34 -22.41 -15.98
C GLY A 86 -0.16 -22.55 -15.73
N ASP A 87 -0.65 -22.10 -14.57
CA ASP A 87 -2.02 -22.31 -14.11
C ASP A 87 -2.71 -20.97 -13.82
N SER A 88 -3.83 -20.73 -14.51
CA SER A 88 -4.64 -19.52 -14.39
C SER A 88 -5.37 -19.42 -13.04
N GLU A 89 -5.76 -20.53 -12.42
CA GLU A 89 -6.41 -20.50 -11.10
C GLU A 89 -5.41 -20.09 -10.03
N ALA A 90 -4.20 -20.67 -10.06
CA ALA A 90 -3.12 -20.32 -9.14
C ALA A 90 -2.73 -18.84 -9.25
N ALA A 91 -2.64 -18.30 -10.48
CA ALA A 91 -2.33 -16.88 -10.70
C ALA A 91 -3.44 -15.96 -10.16
N THR A 92 -4.72 -16.32 -10.36
CA THR A 92 -5.86 -15.53 -9.90
C THR A 92 -5.95 -15.52 -8.36
N ASN A 93 -5.77 -16.68 -7.73
CA ASN A 93 -5.73 -16.79 -6.26
C ASN A 93 -4.56 -16.01 -5.65
N ALA A 94 -3.41 -15.99 -6.31
CA ALA A 94 -2.25 -15.21 -5.89
C ALA A 94 -2.53 -13.71 -5.93
N VAL A 95 -3.15 -13.22 -7.00
CA VAL A 95 -3.57 -11.80 -7.13
C VAL A 95 -4.61 -11.45 -6.05
N TRP A 96 -5.63 -12.28 -5.82
CA TRP A 96 -6.63 -12.03 -4.78
C TRP A 96 -6.04 -12.02 -3.37
N SER A 97 -5.11 -12.93 -3.09
CA SER A 97 -4.38 -12.98 -1.82
C SER A 97 -3.53 -11.72 -1.62
N TYR A 98 -2.90 -11.23 -2.67
CA TYR A 98 -2.16 -9.97 -2.64
C TYR A 98 -3.10 -8.77 -2.42
N LEU A 99 -4.21 -8.69 -3.17
CA LEU A 99 -5.18 -7.59 -3.07
C LEU A 99 -5.79 -7.49 -1.67
N SER A 100 -6.23 -8.63 -1.11
CA SER A 100 -6.79 -8.69 0.24
C SER A 100 -5.78 -8.29 1.31
N GLY A 101 -4.52 -8.69 1.14
CA GLY A 101 -3.43 -8.29 2.02
C GLY A 101 -3.12 -6.79 1.96
N VAL A 102 -3.07 -6.22 0.75
CA VAL A 102 -2.87 -4.77 0.55
C VAL A 102 -4.04 -3.98 1.11
N ALA A 103 -5.29 -4.44 0.90
CA ALA A 103 -6.47 -3.81 1.46
C ALA A 103 -6.44 -3.82 2.99
N PHE A 104 -6.02 -4.93 3.60
CA PHE A 104 -5.87 -5.02 5.05
C PHE A 104 -4.78 -4.08 5.59
N SER A 105 -3.60 -4.04 4.98
CA SER A 105 -2.55 -3.06 5.32
C SER A 105 -3.07 -1.62 5.20
N SER A 106 -3.76 -1.31 4.11
CA SER A 106 -4.34 0.02 3.88
C SER A 106 -5.34 0.40 4.97
N LEU A 107 -6.19 -0.53 5.41
CA LEU A 107 -7.13 -0.31 6.50
C LEU A 107 -6.40 -0.02 7.83
N VAL A 108 -5.38 -0.80 8.17
CA VAL A 108 -4.62 -0.57 9.41
C VAL A 108 -3.89 0.77 9.37
N ASN A 109 -3.24 1.10 8.26
CA ASN A 109 -2.57 2.39 8.08
C ASN A 109 -3.55 3.56 8.11
N PHE A 110 -4.75 3.39 7.54
CA PHE A 110 -5.79 4.40 7.61
C PHE A 110 -6.23 4.67 9.06
N LEU A 111 -6.42 3.62 9.87
CA LEU A 111 -6.73 3.75 11.30
C LEU A 111 -5.59 4.42 12.08
N LEU A 112 -4.34 4.05 11.80
CA LEU A 112 -3.17 4.70 12.39
C LEU A 112 -3.11 6.18 12.01
N ALA A 113 -3.37 6.52 10.75
CA ALA A 113 -3.41 7.90 10.29
C ALA A 113 -4.51 8.71 10.97
N LEU A 114 -5.71 8.15 11.16
CA LEU A 114 -6.78 8.78 11.93
C LEU A 114 -6.37 9.01 13.38
N LEU A 115 -5.68 8.05 14.00
CA LEU A 115 -5.19 8.17 15.37
C LEU A 115 -4.10 9.26 15.49
N MET A 116 -3.20 9.35 14.52
CA MET A 116 -2.21 10.43 14.42
C MET A 116 -2.89 11.80 14.28
N LEU A 117 -3.89 11.92 13.41
CA LEU A 117 -4.68 13.15 13.25
C LEU A 117 -5.42 13.52 14.54
N ALA A 118 -6.05 12.55 15.20
CA ALA A 118 -6.75 12.78 16.46
C ALA A 118 -5.81 13.29 17.55
N LEU A 119 -4.62 12.70 17.69
CA LEU A 119 -3.59 13.18 18.62
C LEU A 119 -3.12 14.60 18.28
N PHE A 120 -2.92 14.88 16.99
CA PHE A 120 -2.52 16.20 16.53
C PHE A 120 -3.59 17.26 16.84
N PHE A 121 -4.86 16.99 16.53
CA PHE A 121 -5.97 17.90 16.84
C PHE A 121 -6.18 18.08 18.33
N TRP A 122 -6.08 16.99 19.11
CA TRP A 122 -6.17 17.05 20.56
C TRP A 122 -5.10 17.98 21.14
N GLN A 123 -3.85 17.84 20.69
CA GLN A 123 -2.81 18.75 21.13
C GLN A 123 -3.10 20.19 20.68
N ALA A 124 -3.43 20.41 19.41
CA ALA A 124 -3.65 21.74 18.87
C ALA A 124 -4.78 22.52 19.58
N TYR A 125 -5.79 21.81 20.10
CA TYR A 125 -6.89 22.41 20.87
C TYR A 125 -6.62 22.55 22.36
N TRP A 126 -5.75 21.71 22.95
CA TRP A 126 -5.49 21.70 24.40
C TRP A 126 -4.13 22.31 24.81
N SER A 127 -3.34 22.83 23.85
CA SER A 127 -2.10 23.58 24.05
C SER A 127 -2.19 25.01 23.52
#